data_AF-A0A0G0RKG0-F1
#
_entry.id   AF-A0A0G0RKG0-F1
#
_cell.length_a   1.000
_cell.length_b   1.000
_cell.length_c   1.000
_cell.angle_alpha   90.00
_cell.angle_beta   90.00
_cell.angle_gamma   90.00
#
_symmetry.space_group_name_H-M   'P 1'
#
loop_
_entity.id
_entity.type
_entity.pdbx_description
1 polymer ?
#
loop_
_entity_poly.entity_id
_entity_poly.type
_entity_poly.pdbx_seq_one_letter_code
_entity_poly.pdbx_strand_id
1 'polypeptide(L)'
;MAIDNCEDLSEIPSISFLDSSSNFIHNDKLERMRDLMQVPSPYLTHVFDPLILANPKQKWIAMWETNRGCPYQCTYCDWGGATEDRISSFSMDNIRQEALWFGEHKIPYIFLADANFGILKQDIEIARYLAEVKKATGYPEGVSVQNAKNPKPHTLEAIKILEEAGLSKATVMSIQSKNPQTLRAVRRENMRPEEYQENQKRLRAQGIYTMTDYIIPMPMETYDSVLDGISEIISEGQHDRIQFNNLSILPNAEMGDPEYQRKYQMETVRTPITNIHGKKNTAVNDIEEYQELVIATSTMSREDWVKTRSLCYMVGLIYFNKLFQIPIIILHEVYGITYRKIFEMFMEHPRQSSQSPVFTEILDFFEEFSRGIQNGTQEEFFHSKKYLDILWPPDEYAFIKVCQENKLEKLYAEARTMMMLLVGPRQLTGPLFDALKLNKSLIKLPFQDNDMRISLSHNIWEIYRYTLIGQTKQLKFEDHSYTIDRTNETWKSWDEWYQKMVWWGNRRGAYLYGNKNPHEEIAGHH
;
A
#
# COMPACT_ATOMS: atom_id res chain seq x y z
N MET A 1 18.79 -20.90 -27.88
CA MET A 1 18.61 -19.76 -28.79
C MET A 1 17.94 -20.31 -30.04
N ALA A 2 16.63 -20.13 -30.15
CA ALA A 2 15.79 -20.76 -31.18
C ALA A 2 15.53 -19.85 -32.39
N ILE A 3 16.28 -18.75 -32.54
CA ILE A 3 16.03 -17.72 -33.56
C ILE A 3 17.12 -17.69 -34.64
N ASP A 4 18.31 -18.21 -34.37
CA ASP A 4 19.35 -18.31 -35.39
C ASP A 4 19.06 -19.53 -36.28
N ASN A 5 18.60 -19.28 -37.51
CA ASN A 5 18.28 -20.26 -38.57
C ASN A 5 16.99 -21.09 -38.42
N CYS A 6 16.02 -20.66 -37.58
CA CYS A 6 14.70 -21.29 -37.61
C CYS A 6 13.87 -20.75 -38.79
N GLU A 7 13.95 -21.43 -39.93
CA GLU A 7 13.19 -21.04 -41.14
C GLU A 7 11.70 -21.34 -41.01
N ASP A 8 11.33 -22.31 -40.17
CA ASP A 8 9.95 -22.71 -39.93
C ASP A 8 9.52 -22.46 -38.49
N LEU A 9 8.74 -21.40 -38.27
CA LEU A 9 8.18 -21.06 -36.96
C LEU A 9 7.11 -22.06 -36.49
N SER A 10 6.53 -22.87 -37.39
CA SER A 10 5.48 -23.84 -37.04
C SER A 10 5.99 -24.99 -36.16
N GLU A 11 7.30 -25.25 -36.16
CA GLU A 11 7.92 -26.29 -35.33
C GLU A 11 8.26 -25.82 -33.91
N ILE A 12 8.21 -24.52 -33.63
CA ILE A 12 8.51 -23.98 -32.30
C ILE A 12 7.23 -24.06 -31.45
N PRO A 13 7.16 -24.88 -30.40
CA PRO A 13 5.95 -24.95 -29.60
C PRO A 13 5.77 -23.70 -28.72
N SER A 14 4.56 -23.47 -28.24
CA SER A 14 4.18 -22.37 -27.32
C SER A 14 4.35 -20.93 -27.85
N ILE A 15 4.64 -20.72 -29.14
CA ILE A 15 4.68 -19.37 -29.74
C ILE A 15 3.39 -19.04 -30.51
N SER A 16 3.12 -17.75 -30.63
CA SER A 16 2.14 -17.20 -31.58
C SER A 16 2.88 -16.30 -32.57
N PHE A 17 2.54 -16.38 -33.86
CA PHE A 17 3.16 -15.55 -34.89
C PHE A 17 2.18 -15.24 -36.03
N LEU A 18 2.55 -14.27 -36.87
CA LEU A 18 1.90 -14.01 -38.14
C LEU A 18 2.71 -14.68 -39.25
N ASP A 19 2.07 -15.52 -40.05
CA ASP A 19 2.74 -16.15 -41.19
C ASP A 19 3.02 -15.14 -42.33
N SER A 20 3.64 -15.58 -43.43
CA SER A 20 3.92 -14.74 -44.61
C SER A 20 2.67 -14.16 -45.27
N SER A 21 1.49 -14.72 -44.99
CA SER A 21 0.18 -14.26 -45.44
C SER A 21 -0.58 -13.45 -44.39
N SER A 22 0.08 -13.09 -43.28
CA SER A 22 -0.51 -12.37 -42.13
C SER A 22 -1.63 -13.13 -41.42
N ASN A 23 -1.67 -14.47 -41.53
CA ASN A 23 -2.57 -15.28 -40.72
C ASN A 23 -1.98 -15.44 -39.31
N PHE A 24 -2.84 -15.29 -38.30
CA PHE A 24 -2.47 -15.58 -36.91
C PHE A 24 -2.40 -17.08 -36.69
N ILE A 25 -1.22 -17.57 -36.34
CA ILE A 25 -0.95 -18.97 -36.00
C ILE A 25 -0.60 -19.05 -34.52
N HIS A 26 -1.20 -20.02 -33.83
CA HIS A 26 -0.85 -20.38 -32.46
C HIS A 26 -0.44 -21.85 -32.45
N ASN A 27 0.83 -22.12 -32.16
CA ASN A 27 1.34 -23.47 -32.10
C ASN A 27 0.91 -24.15 -30.79
N ASP A 28 0.95 -25.49 -30.78
CA ASP A 28 0.62 -26.27 -29.60
C ASP A 28 1.49 -25.84 -28.40
N LYS A 29 0.82 -25.65 -27.25
CA LYS A 29 1.49 -25.29 -26.01
C LYS A 29 2.17 -26.52 -25.41
N LEU A 30 3.45 -26.37 -25.05
CA LEU A 30 4.13 -27.35 -24.21
C LEU A 30 3.47 -27.44 -22.83
N GLU A 31 3.57 -28.61 -22.21
CA GLU A 31 3.28 -28.74 -20.80
C GLU A 31 4.23 -27.82 -20.01
N ARG A 32 3.66 -27.10 -19.04
CA ARG A 32 4.41 -26.19 -18.18
C ARG A 32 5.47 -26.95 -17.39
N MET A 33 6.69 -26.42 -17.37
CA MET A 33 7.78 -26.99 -16.59
C MET A 33 7.47 -26.92 -15.09
N ARG A 34 7.47 -28.08 -14.42
CA ARG A 34 7.21 -28.20 -12.98
C ARG A 34 8.47 -28.34 -12.14
N ASP A 35 9.51 -28.96 -12.70
CA ASP A 35 10.80 -29.05 -12.02
C ASP A 35 11.66 -27.84 -12.39
N LEU A 36 11.72 -26.87 -11.48
CA LEU A 36 12.56 -25.67 -11.66
C LEU A 36 13.98 -25.87 -11.10
N MET A 37 14.31 -27.03 -10.54
CA MET A 37 15.62 -27.29 -9.93
C MET A 37 16.76 -27.25 -10.96
N GLN A 38 16.44 -27.56 -12.22
CA GLN A 38 17.39 -27.60 -13.33
C GLN A 38 17.37 -26.31 -14.18
N VAL A 39 16.52 -25.34 -13.84
CA VAL A 39 16.46 -24.07 -14.57
C VAL A 39 17.72 -23.27 -14.25
N PRO A 40 18.48 -22.83 -15.27
CA PRO A 40 19.67 -22.03 -15.05
C PRO A 40 19.32 -20.66 -14.49
N SER A 41 20.13 -20.19 -13.54
CA SER A 41 20.02 -18.84 -12.99
C SER A 41 20.62 -17.81 -13.95
N PRO A 42 19.88 -16.78 -14.39
CA PRO A 42 20.45 -15.72 -15.25
C PRO A 42 21.55 -14.91 -14.53
N TYR A 43 21.52 -14.87 -13.20
CA TYR A 43 22.55 -14.21 -12.38
C TYR A 43 23.86 -15.02 -12.36
N LEU A 44 23.76 -16.35 -12.21
CA LEU A 44 24.92 -17.23 -12.11
C LEU A 44 25.49 -17.64 -13.48
N THR A 45 24.70 -17.50 -14.55
CA THR A 45 25.16 -17.78 -15.93
C THR A 45 25.65 -16.55 -16.67
N HIS A 46 25.95 -15.44 -15.97
CA HIS A 46 26.53 -14.22 -16.56
C HIS A 46 25.66 -13.57 -17.65
N VAL A 47 24.35 -13.84 -17.68
CA VAL A 47 23.44 -13.29 -18.70
C VAL A 47 23.34 -11.78 -18.57
N PHE A 48 23.43 -11.25 -17.35
CA PHE A 48 23.35 -9.82 -17.07
C PHE A 48 24.68 -9.08 -17.17
N ASP A 49 25.83 -9.78 -17.22
CA ASP A 49 27.14 -9.13 -17.19
C ASP A 49 27.34 -8.11 -18.34
N PRO A 50 27.02 -8.42 -19.62
CA PRO A 50 27.16 -7.45 -20.70
C PRO A 50 26.31 -6.19 -20.49
N LEU A 51 25.09 -6.36 -19.95
CA LEU A 51 24.17 -5.27 -19.68
C LEU A 51 24.70 -4.34 -18.58
N ILE A 52 25.21 -4.92 -17.49
CA ILE A 52 25.77 -4.17 -16.36
C ILE A 52 27.05 -3.43 -16.80
N LEU A 53 27.94 -4.11 -17.52
CA LEU A 53 29.18 -3.52 -18.04
C LEU A 53 28.93 -2.36 -19.01
N ALA A 54 27.90 -2.47 -19.86
CA ALA A 54 27.53 -1.40 -20.79
C ALA A 54 26.96 -0.15 -20.09
N ASN A 55 26.48 -0.28 -18.85
CA ASN A 55 25.79 0.79 -18.13
C ASN A 55 26.37 1.02 -16.71
N PRO A 56 27.67 1.36 -16.60
CA PRO A 56 28.37 1.40 -15.31
C PRO A 56 27.91 2.52 -14.36
N LYS A 57 27.10 3.47 -14.86
CA LYS A 57 26.55 4.58 -14.07
C LYS A 57 25.16 4.29 -13.51
N GLN A 58 24.52 3.20 -13.93
CA GLN A 58 23.19 2.83 -13.46
C GLN A 58 23.26 2.13 -12.11
N LYS A 59 22.24 2.36 -11.28
CA LYS A 59 21.99 1.56 -10.08
C LYS A 59 20.93 0.53 -10.44
N TRP A 60 21.28 -0.75 -10.36
CA TRP A 60 20.40 -1.84 -10.75
C TRP A 60 19.50 -2.27 -9.60
N ILE A 61 18.26 -2.63 -9.92
CA ILE A 61 17.34 -3.31 -9.03
C ILE A 61 17.21 -4.74 -9.55
N ALA A 62 17.32 -5.74 -8.67
CA ALA A 62 17.16 -7.13 -9.07
C ALA A 62 15.70 -7.57 -8.96
N MET A 63 15.16 -8.18 -10.01
CA MET A 63 13.90 -8.94 -9.94
C MET A 63 14.24 -10.40 -9.66
N TRP A 64 13.84 -10.91 -8.51
CA TRP A 64 14.24 -12.24 -8.05
C TRP A 64 13.03 -13.14 -7.84
N GLU A 65 13.08 -14.36 -8.36
CA GLU A 65 12.00 -15.33 -8.26
C GLU A 65 12.59 -16.62 -7.65
N THR A 66 12.06 -17.05 -6.52
CA THR A 66 12.52 -18.24 -5.79
C THR A 66 11.53 -19.40 -5.90
N ASN A 67 10.31 -19.11 -6.35
CA ASN A 67 9.30 -20.09 -6.73
C ASN A 67 8.33 -19.50 -7.77
N ARG A 68 7.64 -20.37 -8.52
CA ARG A 68 6.58 -20.01 -9.48
C ARG A 68 5.23 -20.58 -9.07
N GLY A 69 4.21 -19.76 -9.23
CA GLY A 69 2.81 -20.13 -9.11
C GLY A 69 2.14 -19.75 -7.80
N CYS A 70 0.81 -19.76 -7.80
CA CYS A 70 -0.02 -19.39 -6.66
C CYS A 70 -1.23 -20.34 -6.57
N PRO A 71 -1.47 -21.02 -5.43
CA PRO A 71 -2.54 -22.00 -5.33
C PRO A 71 -3.94 -21.37 -5.17
N TYR A 72 -4.05 -20.04 -5.18
CA TYR A 72 -5.30 -19.33 -4.97
C TYR A 72 -6.03 -19.06 -6.28
N GLN A 73 -7.36 -18.92 -6.22
CA GLN A 73 -8.24 -18.81 -7.39
C GLN A 73 -8.88 -17.42 -7.52
N CYS A 74 -8.21 -16.38 -7.02
CA CYS A 74 -8.73 -15.01 -7.06
C CYS A 74 -9.03 -14.59 -8.51
N THR A 75 -10.27 -14.23 -8.81
CA THR A 75 -10.71 -14.01 -10.22
C THR A 75 -10.05 -12.82 -10.89
N TYR A 76 -9.56 -11.85 -10.10
CA TYR A 76 -8.89 -10.63 -10.56
C TYR A 76 -7.37 -10.75 -10.71
N CYS A 77 -6.79 -11.93 -10.45
CA CYS A 77 -5.34 -12.11 -10.36
C CYS A 77 -4.83 -13.09 -11.41
N ASP A 78 -3.76 -12.70 -12.13
CA ASP A 78 -3.16 -13.53 -13.18
C ASP A 78 -2.22 -14.62 -12.62
N TRP A 79 -1.72 -14.46 -11.40
CA TRP A 79 -0.78 -15.42 -10.79
C TRP A 79 -1.39 -16.78 -10.43
N GLY A 80 -2.70 -16.81 -10.17
CA GLY A 80 -3.40 -17.96 -9.62
C GLY A 80 -4.15 -18.78 -10.67
N GLY A 81 -5.30 -19.32 -10.28
CA GLY A 81 -6.10 -20.35 -10.98
C GLY A 81 -6.42 -20.21 -12.47
N ALA A 82 -6.04 -19.11 -13.15
CA ALA A 82 -6.06 -19.01 -14.61
C ALA A 82 -4.75 -19.52 -15.26
N THR A 83 -3.60 -19.44 -14.57
CA THR A 83 -2.28 -19.77 -15.13
C THR A 83 -1.49 -20.78 -14.30
N GLU A 84 -1.66 -20.83 -12.97
CA GLU A 84 -0.89 -21.67 -12.04
C GLU A 84 -1.76 -22.14 -10.87
N ASP A 85 -1.81 -23.45 -10.59
CA ASP A 85 -2.52 -24.02 -9.43
C ASP A 85 -1.58 -24.65 -8.38
N ARG A 86 -0.28 -24.72 -8.68
CA ARG A 86 0.76 -25.33 -7.85
C ARG A 86 1.99 -24.43 -7.75
N ILE A 87 2.73 -24.59 -6.67
CA ILE A 87 3.97 -23.86 -6.42
C ILE A 87 5.15 -24.78 -6.77
N SER A 88 6.00 -24.33 -7.69
CA SER A 88 7.24 -25.01 -8.07
C SER A 88 8.43 -24.19 -7.56
N SER A 89 9.38 -24.81 -6.87
CA SER A 89 10.52 -24.12 -6.25
C SER A 89 11.80 -24.26 -7.07
N PHE A 90 12.63 -23.22 -7.07
CA PHE A 90 14.00 -23.31 -7.57
C PHE A 90 14.92 -23.99 -6.56
N SER A 91 16.10 -24.40 -7.01
CA SER A 91 17.13 -24.99 -6.14
C SER A 91 17.58 -24.01 -5.06
N MET A 92 17.56 -24.44 -3.80
CA MET A 92 18.07 -23.65 -2.68
C MET A 92 19.56 -23.33 -2.80
N ASP A 93 20.34 -24.18 -3.48
CA ASP A 93 21.76 -23.91 -3.74
C ASP A 93 21.95 -22.76 -4.73
N ASN A 94 21.07 -22.65 -5.74
CA ASN A 94 21.07 -21.51 -6.66
C ASN A 94 20.64 -20.25 -5.93
N ILE A 95 19.53 -20.30 -5.19
CA ILE A 95 18.99 -19.19 -4.39
C ILE A 95 20.07 -18.62 -3.44
N ARG A 96 20.82 -19.48 -2.76
CA ARG A 96 21.91 -19.06 -1.86
C ARG A 96 23.03 -18.35 -2.63
N GLN A 97 23.42 -18.87 -3.79
CA GLN A 97 24.46 -18.27 -4.63
C GLN A 97 24.02 -16.94 -5.26
N GLU A 98 22.74 -16.84 -5.67
CA GLU A 98 22.15 -15.60 -6.18
C GLU A 98 22.13 -14.51 -5.09
N ALA A 99 21.76 -14.88 -3.85
CA ALA A 99 21.82 -13.95 -2.72
C ALA A 99 23.25 -13.39 -2.52
N LEU A 100 24.28 -14.23 -2.60
CA LEU A 100 25.68 -13.80 -2.56
C LEU A 100 26.03 -12.88 -3.73
N TRP A 101 25.61 -13.25 -4.95
CA TRP A 101 25.82 -12.46 -6.15
C TRP A 101 25.26 -11.03 -5.99
N PHE A 102 24.07 -10.86 -5.39
CA PHE A 102 23.50 -9.54 -5.12
C PHE A 102 24.36 -8.70 -4.17
N GLY A 103 24.94 -9.31 -3.14
CA GLY A 103 25.85 -8.65 -2.22
C GLY A 103 27.16 -8.22 -2.88
N GLU A 104 27.77 -9.10 -3.67
CA GLU A 104 29.02 -8.86 -4.40
C GLU A 104 28.87 -7.75 -5.44
N HIS A 105 27.75 -7.72 -6.15
CA HIS A 105 27.42 -6.71 -7.17
C HIS A 105 26.80 -5.44 -6.58
N LYS A 106 26.71 -5.35 -5.24
CA LYS A 106 26.16 -4.20 -4.51
C LYS A 106 24.78 -3.79 -5.00
N ILE A 107 23.90 -4.76 -5.22
CA ILE A 107 22.53 -4.51 -5.64
C ILE A 107 21.78 -3.86 -4.47
N PRO A 108 21.35 -2.58 -4.57
CA PRO A 108 20.71 -1.87 -3.46
C PRO A 108 19.33 -2.41 -3.13
N TYR A 109 18.58 -2.91 -4.11
CA TYR A 109 17.20 -3.33 -3.89
C TYR A 109 16.88 -4.61 -4.66
N ILE A 110 16.14 -5.50 -4.00
CA ILE A 110 15.60 -6.71 -4.59
C ILE A 110 14.08 -6.63 -4.55
N PHE A 111 13.46 -6.79 -5.72
CA PHE A 111 12.04 -7.06 -5.83
C PHE A 111 11.84 -8.58 -5.94
N LEU A 112 11.33 -9.20 -4.88
CA LEU A 112 11.00 -10.62 -4.88
C LEU A 112 9.66 -10.83 -5.59
N ALA A 113 9.73 -11.38 -6.80
CA ALA A 113 8.61 -11.60 -7.71
C ALA A 113 7.77 -12.83 -7.38
N ASP A 114 8.02 -13.49 -6.24
CA ASP A 114 7.19 -14.59 -5.77
C ASP A 114 5.76 -14.10 -5.48
N ALA A 115 4.74 -14.88 -5.85
CA ALA A 115 3.34 -14.51 -5.62
C ALA A 115 2.95 -14.44 -4.13
N ASN A 116 3.60 -15.23 -3.26
CA ASN A 116 3.29 -15.35 -1.83
C ASN A 116 4.55 -15.71 -1.00
N PHE A 117 5.45 -14.75 -0.78
CA PHE A 117 6.59 -14.96 0.12
C PHE A 117 6.14 -15.33 1.54
N GLY A 118 6.73 -16.40 2.06
CA GLY A 118 6.40 -17.03 3.33
C GLY A 118 5.31 -18.10 3.21
N ILE A 119 4.84 -18.46 2.02
CA ILE A 119 3.93 -19.60 1.83
C ILE A 119 4.66 -20.93 2.04
N LEU A 120 5.95 -21.00 1.68
CA LEU A 120 6.80 -22.18 1.84
C LEU A 120 7.65 -22.05 3.11
N LYS A 121 8.00 -23.19 3.72
CA LYS A 121 8.86 -23.19 4.91
C LYS A 121 10.29 -22.74 4.60
N GLN A 122 10.76 -22.98 3.38
CA GLN A 122 12.12 -22.62 2.95
C GLN A 122 12.35 -21.11 2.90
N ASP A 123 11.29 -20.30 2.89
CA ASP A 123 11.36 -18.84 2.85
C ASP A 123 12.04 -18.26 4.11
N ILE A 124 12.08 -19.03 5.21
CA ILE A 124 12.92 -18.72 6.38
C ILE A 124 14.39 -18.70 5.99
N GLU A 125 14.88 -19.72 5.29
CA GLU A 125 16.29 -19.82 4.89
C GLU A 125 16.64 -18.75 3.84
N ILE A 126 15.72 -18.42 2.95
CA ILE A 126 15.87 -17.31 1.99
C ILE A 126 16.08 -15.98 2.75
N ALA A 127 15.23 -15.72 3.76
CA ALA A 127 15.37 -14.54 4.61
C ALA A 127 16.71 -14.54 5.37
N ARG A 128 17.15 -15.70 5.90
CA ARG A 128 18.44 -15.84 6.58
C ARG A 128 19.61 -15.53 5.65
N TYR A 129 19.62 -16.08 4.43
CA TYR A 129 20.67 -15.80 3.45
C TYR A 129 20.77 -14.32 3.13
N LEU A 130 19.65 -13.65 2.86
CA LEU A 130 19.63 -12.21 2.61
C LEU A 130 20.16 -11.41 3.81
N ALA A 131 19.75 -11.77 5.03
CA ALA A 131 20.22 -11.12 6.25
C ALA A 131 21.74 -11.30 6.48
N GLU A 132 22.27 -12.49 6.22
CA GLU A 132 23.69 -12.80 6.30
C GLU A 132 24.51 -12.01 5.27
N VAL A 133 24.04 -11.95 4.02
CA VAL A 133 24.69 -11.17 2.96
C VAL A 133 24.66 -9.68 3.27
N LYS A 134 23.51 -9.16 3.75
CA LYS A 134 23.40 -7.77 4.22
C LYS A 134 24.40 -7.47 5.32
N LYS A 135 24.51 -8.33 6.32
CA LYS A 135 25.47 -8.17 7.41
C LYS A 135 26.92 -8.17 6.91
N ALA A 136 27.24 -9.03 5.94
CA ALA A 136 28.60 -9.17 5.41
C ALA A 136 29.01 -8.04 4.46
N THR A 137 28.09 -7.54 3.63
CA THR A 137 28.41 -6.67 2.48
C THR A 137 27.81 -5.27 2.57
N GLY A 138 26.81 -5.07 3.44
CA GLY A 138 25.97 -3.88 3.43
C GLY A 138 24.85 -3.91 2.40
N TYR A 139 24.75 -4.95 1.56
CA TYR A 139 23.77 -5.10 0.48
C TYR A 139 22.97 -6.41 0.60
N PRO A 140 21.70 -6.46 0.15
CA PRO A 140 20.92 -5.33 -0.35
C PRO A 140 20.52 -4.34 0.75
N GLU A 141 20.13 -3.13 0.39
CA GLU A 141 19.61 -2.10 1.30
C GLU A 141 18.12 -2.26 1.61
N GLY A 142 17.40 -3.01 0.79
CA GLY A 142 16.00 -3.37 1.03
C GLY A 142 15.53 -4.49 0.12
N VAL A 143 14.46 -5.14 0.55
CA VAL A 143 13.79 -6.20 -0.19
C VAL A 143 12.28 -5.93 -0.18
N SER A 144 11.66 -5.93 -1.36
CA SER A 144 10.20 -6.00 -1.52
C SER A 144 9.77 -7.45 -1.59
N VAL A 145 8.73 -7.81 -0.84
CA VAL A 145 8.13 -9.15 -0.93
C VAL A 145 6.61 -9.00 -1.05
N GLN A 146 5.97 -9.91 -1.78
CA GLN A 146 4.52 -10.07 -1.75
C GLN A 146 4.17 -11.08 -0.65
N ASN A 147 3.76 -10.60 0.52
CA ASN A 147 3.52 -11.47 1.68
C ASN A 147 2.44 -12.53 1.42
N ALA A 148 2.61 -13.71 2.02
CA ALA A 148 1.63 -14.77 1.92
C ALA A 148 0.24 -14.33 2.40
N LYS A 149 -0.76 -14.54 1.54
CA LYS A 149 -2.18 -14.22 1.79
C LYS A 149 -2.69 -14.61 3.17
N ASN A 150 -2.34 -15.82 3.62
CA ASN A 150 -2.69 -16.38 4.91
C ASN A 150 -1.40 -16.72 5.66
N PRO A 151 -0.85 -15.79 6.45
CA PRO A 151 0.45 -15.96 7.08
C PRO A 151 0.40 -17.05 8.16
N LYS A 152 1.34 -17.98 8.09
CA LYS A 152 1.57 -19.04 9.07
C LYS A 152 2.71 -18.65 10.02
N PRO A 153 2.95 -19.39 11.11
CA PRO A 153 4.05 -19.07 12.03
C PRO A 153 5.42 -18.91 11.34
N HIS A 154 5.72 -19.71 10.33
CA HIS A 154 6.96 -19.60 9.55
C HIS A 154 7.00 -18.35 8.65
N THR A 155 5.85 -17.88 8.14
CA THR A 155 5.73 -16.61 7.41
C THR A 155 6.17 -15.45 8.29
N LEU A 156 5.66 -15.42 9.53
CA LEU A 156 5.99 -14.38 10.50
C LEU A 156 7.48 -14.44 10.90
N GLU A 157 8.08 -15.63 10.96
CA GLU A 157 9.50 -15.80 11.22
C GLU A 157 10.37 -15.23 10.08
N ALA A 158 10.05 -15.55 8.82
CA ALA A 158 10.77 -15.02 7.67
C ALA A 158 10.70 -13.48 7.59
N ILE A 159 9.51 -12.91 7.81
CA ILE A 159 9.29 -11.46 7.88
C ILE A 159 10.12 -10.83 9.00
N LYS A 160 10.12 -11.44 10.18
CA LYS A 160 10.88 -10.96 11.34
C LYS A 160 12.38 -10.92 11.04
N ILE A 161 12.92 -11.97 10.40
CA ILE A 161 14.34 -12.02 10.02
C ILE A 161 14.69 -10.86 9.06
N LEU A 162 13.83 -10.59 8.07
CA LEU A 162 14.03 -9.46 7.16
C LEU A 162 13.94 -8.11 7.88
N GLU A 163 13.01 -7.93 8.82
CA GLU A 163 12.92 -6.67 9.59
C GLU A 163 14.11 -6.47 10.52
N GLU A 164 14.54 -7.49 11.26
CA GLU A 164 15.71 -7.41 12.16
C GLU A 164 17.01 -7.11 11.40
N ALA A 165 17.09 -7.54 10.13
CA ALA A 165 18.20 -7.21 9.24
C ALA A 165 18.08 -5.82 8.57
N GLY A 166 16.99 -5.09 8.79
CA GLY A 166 16.69 -3.80 8.13
C GLY A 166 16.37 -3.93 6.65
N LEU A 167 15.96 -5.12 6.18
CA LEU A 167 15.65 -5.42 4.79
C LEU A 167 14.17 -5.25 4.44
N SER A 168 13.28 -5.52 5.40
CA SER A 168 11.84 -5.38 5.22
C SER A 168 11.42 -3.90 5.21
N LYS A 169 10.55 -3.53 4.25
CA LYS A 169 10.02 -2.17 4.11
C LYS A 169 8.63 -2.02 4.74
N ALA A 170 7.75 -3.00 4.54
CA ALA A 170 6.47 -3.12 5.24
C ALA A 170 5.93 -4.56 5.13
N THR A 171 5.19 -5.02 6.14
CA THR A 171 4.50 -6.31 6.09
C THR A 171 3.10 -6.14 5.53
N VAL A 172 2.82 -6.68 4.36
CA VAL A 172 1.50 -6.58 3.75
C VAL A 172 0.59 -7.71 4.25
N MET A 173 -0.61 -7.37 4.71
CA MET A 173 -1.69 -8.28 5.06
C MET A 173 -2.92 -7.95 4.23
N SER A 174 -2.94 -8.48 3.01
CA SER A 174 -3.95 -8.15 2.01
C SER A 174 -5.31 -8.76 2.36
N ILE A 175 -6.34 -7.93 2.49
CA ILE A 175 -7.73 -8.35 2.72
C ILE A 175 -8.55 -8.20 1.43
N GLN A 176 -8.25 -7.16 0.64
CA GLN A 176 -8.86 -6.80 -0.64
C GLN A 176 -10.33 -6.38 -0.57
N SER A 177 -11.14 -7.05 0.26
CA SER A 177 -12.51 -6.67 0.61
C SER A 177 -12.91 -7.32 1.94
N LYS A 178 -13.80 -6.69 2.71
CA LYS A 178 -14.48 -7.32 3.86
C LYS A 178 -15.88 -7.82 3.53
N ASN A 179 -16.44 -7.44 2.38
CA ASN A 179 -17.78 -7.81 1.98
C ASN A 179 -17.86 -9.31 1.62
N PRO A 180 -18.64 -10.14 2.34
CA PRO A 180 -18.73 -11.57 2.05
C PRO A 180 -19.28 -11.89 0.66
N GLN A 181 -20.14 -11.04 0.09
CA GLN A 181 -20.65 -11.24 -1.27
C GLN A 181 -19.55 -11.02 -2.31
N THR A 182 -18.73 -9.99 -2.11
CA THR A 182 -17.56 -9.70 -2.94
C THR A 182 -16.54 -10.82 -2.86
N LEU A 183 -16.19 -11.26 -1.65
CA LEU A 183 -15.24 -12.36 -1.43
C LEU A 183 -15.66 -13.65 -2.15
N ARG A 184 -16.96 -13.98 -2.15
CA ARG A 184 -17.50 -15.09 -2.94
C ARG A 184 -17.43 -14.84 -4.45
N ALA A 185 -17.82 -13.65 -4.90
CA ALA A 185 -17.80 -13.29 -6.33
C ALA A 185 -16.40 -13.43 -6.92
N VAL A 186 -15.37 -13.08 -6.16
CA VAL A 186 -13.97 -13.06 -6.59
C VAL A 186 -13.15 -14.26 -6.12
N ARG A 187 -13.82 -15.28 -5.57
CA ARG A 187 -13.21 -16.54 -5.08
C ARG A 187 -12.03 -16.31 -4.12
N ARG A 188 -12.17 -15.31 -3.25
CA ARG A 188 -11.18 -14.96 -2.25
C ARG A 188 -11.67 -15.36 -0.87
N GLU A 189 -10.93 -16.26 -0.23
CA GLU A 189 -11.07 -16.53 1.20
C GLU A 189 -10.06 -15.72 2.01
N ASN A 190 -10.52 -14.89 2.95
CA ASN A 190 -9.63 -14.18 3.85
C ASN A 190 -9.38 -14.97 5.13
N MET A 191 -8.31 -14.61 5.84
CA MET A 191 -8.08 -15.07 7.21
C MET A 191 -9.24 -14.66 8.12
N ARG A 192 -9.45 -15.43 9.19
CA ARG A 192 -10.48 -15.11 10.18
C ARG A 192 -10.14 -13.81 10.91
N PRO A 193 -11.12 -12.98 11.31
CA PRO A 193 -10.88 -11.73 12.02
C PRO A 193 -9.97 -11.87 13.25
N GLU A 194 -10.15 -12.92 14.06
CA GLU A 194 -9.36 -13.14 15.28
C GLU A 194 -7.89 -13.43 14.96
N GLU A 195 -7.65 -14.15 13.85
CA GLU A 195 -6.30 -14.46 13.37
C GLU A 195 -5.61 -13.22 12.81
N TYR A 196 -6.36 -12.37 12.09
CA TYR A 196 -5.88 -11.08 11.63
C TYR A 196 -5.49 -10.18 12.81
N GLN A 197 -6.37 -10.04 13.80
CA GLN A 197 -6.13 -9.25 15.01
C GLN A 197 -4.90 -9.73 15.78
N GLU A 198 -4.74 -11.04 15.97
CA GLU A 198 -3.60 -11.60 16.69
C GLU A 198 -2.29 -11.38 15.92
N ASN A 199 -2.29 -11.55 14.60
CA ASN A 199 -1.13 -11.24 13.76
C ASN A 199 -0.76 -9.75 13.82
N GLN A 200 -1.76 -8.86 13.71
CA GLN A 200 -1.58 -7.41 13.86
C GLN A 200 -0.96 -7.03 15.20
N LYS A 201 -1.48 -7.61 16.28
CA LYS A 201 -0.99 -7.39 17.63
C LYS A 201 0.44 -7.90 17.80
N ARG A 202 0.74 -9.11 17.33
CA ARG A 202 2.06 -9.74 17.44
C ARG A 202 3.13 -8.96 16.67
N LEU A 203 2.84 -8.58 15.43
CA LEU A 203 3.78 -7.83 14.58
C LEU A 203 4.09 -6.46 15.19
N ARG A 204 3.07 -5.72 15.64
CA ARG A 204 3.28 -4.39 16.23
C ARG A 204 3.94 -4.41 17.60
N ALA A 205 3.67 -5.43 18.42
CA ALA A 205 4.42 -5.65 19.66
C ALA A 205 5.93 -5.83 19.42
N GLN A 206 6.32 -6.24 18.21
CA GLN A 206 7.71 -6.36 17.76
C GLN A 206 8.22 -5.12 17.02
N GLY A 207 7.38 -4.08 16.89
CA GLY A 207 7.71 -2.86 16.14
C GLY A 207 7.64 -3.03 14.61
N ILE A 208 7.04 -4.12 14.11
CA ILE A 208 6.86 -4.37 12.68
C ILE A 208 5.61 -3.64 12.21
N TYR A 209 5.77 -2.73 11.25
CA TYR A 209 4.66 -2.01 10.61
C TYR A 209 3.94 -2.91 9.61
N THR A 210 2.63 -2.76 9.55
CA THR A 210 1.79 -3.50 8.63
C THR A 210 1.09 -2.60 7.63
N MET A 211 0.66 -3.16 6.52
CA MET A 211 -0.21 -2.50 5.57
C MET A 211 -1.28 -3.47 5.12
N THR A 212 -2.48 -2.99 4.83
CA THR A 212 -3.54 -3.83 4.26
C THR A 212 -3.98 -3.29 2.90
N ASP A 213 -3.96 -4.15 1.89
CA ASP A 213 -4.54 -3.82 0.59
C ASP A 213 -6.06 -3.95 0.62
N TYR A 214 -6.71 -2.99 -0.03
CA TYR A 214 -8.13 -2.96 -0.31
C TYR A 214 -8.35 -2.54 -1.77
N ILE A 215 -9.14 -3.29 -2.55
CA ILE A 215 -9.38 -3.01 -3.97
C ILE A 215 -10.82 -2.49 -4.14
N ILE A 216 -10.96 -1.38 -4.87
CA ILE A 216 -12.26 -0.79 -5.20
C ILE A 216 -12.37 -0.47 -6.70
N PRO A 217 -13.54 -0.65 -7.34
CA PRO A 217 -14.74 -1.32 -6.86
C PRO A 217 -14.66 -2.81 -7.22
N MET A 218 -14.69 -3.69 -6.24
CA MET A 218 -14.83 -5.12 -6.53
C MET A 218 -16.30 -5.47 -6.79
N PRO A 219 -16.62 -6.52 -7.58
CA PRO A 219 -17.99 -6.97 -7.75
C PRO A 219 -18.72 -7.15 -6.41
N MET A 220 -19.99 -6.76 -6.34
CA MET A 220 -20.82 -6.77 -5.12
C MET A 220 -20.45 -5.74 -4.05
N GLU A 221 -19.40 -4.93 -4.21
CA GLU A 221 -19.15 -3.79 -3.31
C GLU A 221 -20.19 -2.69 -3.54
N THR A 222 -20.54 -1.99 -2.45
CA THR A 222 -21.31 -0.75 -2.41
C THR A 222 -20.50 0.28 -1.62
N TYR A 223 -20.91 1.55 -1.63
CA TYR A 223 -20.31 2.57 -0.75
C TYR A 223 -20.32 2.12 0.72
N ASP A 224 -21.46 1.58 1.18
CA ASP A 224 -21.65 1.16 2.56
C ASP A 224 -20.75 -0.01 2.94
N SER A 225 -20.61 -1.03 2.07
CA SER A 225 -19.77 -2.18 2.38
C SER A 225 -18.28 -1.84 2.39
N VAL A 226 -17.84 -0.87 1.57
CA VAL A 226 -16.48 -0.34 1.64
C VAL A 226 -16.25 0.44 2.94
N LEU A 227 -17.18 1.31 3.32
CA LEU A 227 -17.08 2.08 4.56
C LEU A 227 -17.11 1.18 5.81
N ASP A 228 -17.97 0.16 5.83
CA ASP A 228 -17.99 -0.87 6.87
C ASP A 228 -16.67 -1.63 6.89
N GLY A 229 -16.19 -2.09 5.73
CA GLY A 229 -14.94 -2.82 5.61
C GLY A 229 -13.73 -2.04 6.12
N ILE A 230 -13.62 -0.75 5.79
CA ILE A 230 -12.59 0.14 6.32
C ILE A 230 -12.70 0.26 7.84
N SER A 231 -13.92 0.45 8.35
CA SER A 231 -14.19 0.61 9.78
C SER A 231 -13.82 -0.65 10.57
N GLU A 232 -14.15 -1.83 10.03
CA GLU A 232 -13.80 -3.14 10.59
C GLU A 232 -12.29 -3.39 10.55
N ILE A 233 -11.62 -3.11 9.44
CA ILE A 233 -10.16 -3.30 9.33
C ILE A 233 -9.44 -2.45 10.37
N ILE A 234 -9.90 -1.22 10.59
CA ILE A 234 -9.33 -0.34 11.62
C ILE A 234 -9.64 -0.84 13.03
N SER A 235 -10.87 -1.28 13.33
CA SER A 235 -11.22 -1.81 14.65
C SER A 235 -10.54 -3.15 14.96
N GLU A 236 -10.23 -3.95 13.93
CA GLU A 236 -9.41 -5.15 14.00
C GLU A 236 -7.91 -4.85 14.12
N GLY A 237 -7.55 -3.57 14.18
CA GLY A 237 -6.23 -3.12 14.53
C GLY A 237 -5.37 -2.71 13.34
N GLN A 238 -5.86 -2.48 12.12
CA GLN A 238 -5.01 -1.80 11.14
C GLN A 238 -4.93 -0.31 11.46
N HIS A 239 -3.77 0.14 11.93
CA HIS A 239 -3.56 1.55 12.28
C HIS A 239 -2.35 2.17 11.58
N ASP A 240 -1.61 1.39 10.80
CA ASP A 240 -0.40 1.85 10.12
C ASP A 240 -0.81 2.39 8.74
N ARG A 241 -1.37 1.54 7.87
CA ARG A 241 -1.82 1.91 6.51
C ARG A 241 -2.88 0.95 5.96
N ILE A 242 -3.88 1.50 5.27
CA ILE A 242 -4.63 0.76 4.23
C ILE A 242 -4.24 1.34 2.88
N GLN A 243 -3.84 0.48 1.94
CA GLN A 243 -3.58 0.85 0.57
C GLN A 243 -4.84 0.60 -0.27
N PHE A 244 -5.45 1.69 -0.74
CA PHE A 244 -6.65 1.65 -1.57
C PHE A 244 -6.28 1.64 -3.05
N ASN A 245 -6.38 0.47 -3.69
CA ASN A 245 -6.06 0.27 -5.10
C ASN A 245 -7.34 0.32 -5.95
N ASN A 246 -7.25 0.89 -7.16
CA ASN A 246 -8.33 0.77 -8.13
C ASN A 246 -8.31 -0.63 -8.76
N LEU A 247 -9.48 -1.22 -8.99
CA LEU A 247 -9.58 -2.49 -9.69
C LEU A 247 -9.24 -2.28 -11.16
N SER A 248 -8.24 -3.01 -11.64
CA SER A 248 -7.82 -3.03 -13.03
C SER A 248 -8.10 -4.40 -13.65
N ILE A 249 -8.60 -4.42 -14.89
CA ILE A 249 -8.85 -5.67 -15.62
C ILE A 249 -7.53 -6.22 -16.16
N LEU A 250 -7.14 -7.39 -15.67
CA LEU A 250 -6.05 -8.17 -16.23
C LEU A 250 -6.59 -9.10 -17.33
N PRO A 251 -6.14 -9.01 -18.59
CA PRO A 251 -6.71 -9.77 -19.70
C PRO A 251 -6.67 -11.30 -19.52
N ASN A 252 -5.66 -11.80 -18.81
CA ASN A 252 -5.44 -13.24 -18.59
C ASN A 252 -6.14 -13.77 -17.33
N ALA A 253 -6.66 -12.90 -16.46
CA ALA A 253 -7.40 -13.33 -15.27
C ALA A 253 -8.85 -13.70 -15.64
N GLU A 254 -9.52 -14.52 -14.81
CA GLU A 254 -10.93 -14.90 -15.03
C GLU A 254 -11.86 -13.67 -15.17
N MET A 255 -11.57 -12.59 -14.44
CA MET A 255 -12.29 -11.32 -14.52
C MET A 255 -12.10 -10.59 -15.87
N GLY A 256 -11.05 -10.92 -16.62
CA GLY A 256 -10.84 -10.46 -17.99
C GLY A 256 -11.85 -11.03 -18.99
N ASP A 257 -12.55 -12.12 -18.65
CA ASP A 257 -13.56 -12.72 -19.51
C ASP A 257 -14.76 -11.78 -19.72
N PRO A 258 -15.19 -11.53 -20.98
CA PRO A 258 -16.33 -10.65 -21.26
C PRO A 258 -17.66 -11.09 -20.63
N GLU A 259 -17.91 -12.38 -20.43
CA GLU A 259 -19.10 -12.88 -19.72
C GLU A 259 -19.01 -12.58 -18.22
N TYR A 260 -17.82 -12.68 -17.61
CA TYR A 260 -17.63 -12.28 -16.22
C TYR A 260 -17.97 -10.80 -16.03
N GLN A 261 -17.46 -9.94 -16.91
CA GLN A 261 -17.72 -8.49 -16.86
C GLN A 261 -19.20 -8.18 -17.09
N ARG A 262 -19.86 -8.84 -18.07
CA ARG A 262 -21.31 -8.70 -18.31
C ARG A 262 -22.14 -9.12 -17.09
N LYS A 263 -21.80 -10.24 -16.46
CA LYS A 263 -22.50 -10.76 -15.29
C LYS A 263 -22.55 -9.74 -14.15
N TYR A 264 -21.46 -9.02 -13.92
CA TYR A 264 -21.37 -8.01 -12.86
C TYR A 264 -21.60 -6.58 -13.35
N GLN A 265 -22.00 -6.40 -14.61
CA GLN A 265 -22.24 -5.10 -15.26
C GLN A 265 -21.07 -4.13 -15.04
N MET A 266 -19.85 -4.61 -15.27
CA MET A 266 -18.64 -3.83 -15.05
C MET A 266 -18.49 -2.78 -16.16
N GLU A 267 -18.34 -1.52 -15.77
CA GLU A 267 -17.93 -0.44 -16.68
C GLU A 267 -16.45 -0.15 -16.45
N THR A 268 -15.68 -0.03 -17.53
CA THR A 268 -14.26 0.32 -17.46
C THR A 268 -13.97 1.66 -18.10
N VAL A 269 -12.83 2.23 -17.72
CA VAL A 269 -12.21 3.37 -18.40
C VAL A 269 -10.73 3.07 -18.64
N ARG A 270 -10.29 3.34 -19.86
CA ARG A 270 -8.89 3.19 -20.26
C ARG A 270 -8.08 4.35 -19.73
N THR A 271 -7.02 4.07 -18.97
CA THR A 271 -6.13 5.08 -18.39
C THR A 271 -4.66 4.69 -18.57
N PRO A 272 -3.73 5.67 -18.63
CA PRO A 272 -2.30 5.38 -18.60
C PRO A 272 -1.90 4.65 -17.31
N ILE A 273 -1.04 3.65 -17.42
CA ILE A 273 -0.39 3.04 -16.25
C ILE A 273 0.64 4.03 -15.75
N THR A 274 0.49 4.46 -14.50
CA THR A 274 1.35 5.47 -13.91
C THR A 274 1.93 4.99 -12.60
N ASN A 275 3.18 5.36 -12.37
CA ASN A 275 3.90 4.98 -11.18
C ASN A 275 3.69 6.01 -10.07
N ILE A 276 3.23 5.55 -8.92
CA ILE A 276 3.16 6.35 -7.69
C ILE A 276 4.53 6.98 -7.39
N HIS A 277 4.55 8.28 -7.09
CA HIS A 277 5.76 9.09 -6.89
C HIS A 277 6.77 9.07 -8.05
N GLY A 278 6.36 8.56 -9.22
CA GLY A 278 7.11 8.62 -10.46
C GLY A 278 7.08 10.03 -11.04
N LYS A 279 8.13 10.40 -11.77
CA LYS A 279 8.09 11.61 -12.61
C LYS A 279 7.07 11.41 -13.71
N LYS A 280 6.25 12.42 -13.97
CA LYS A 280 5.43 12.46 -15.17
C LYS A 280 6.32 12.88 -16.32
N ASN A 281 6.99 11.95 -17.02
CA ASN A 281 7.46 12.24 -18.37
C ASN A 281 7.79 10.99 -19.19
N THR A 282 7.20 11.03 -20.40
CA THR A 282 7.61 10.44 -21.68
C THR A 282 8.34 9.12 -21.55
N ALA A 283 7.61 8.02 -21.78
CA ALA A 283 8.21 6.75 -22.15
C ALA A 283 9.43 7.01 -23.04
N VAL A 284 10.56 6.35 -22.72
CA VAL A 284 11.84 6.54 -23.45
C VAL A 284 11.65 6.35 -24.98
N ASN A 285 10.58 5.66 -25.38
CA ASN A 285 10.21 5.35 -26.75
C ASN A 285 8.83 5.92 -27.19
N ASP A 286 8.24 6.88 -26.47
CA ASP A 286 6.87 7.40 -26.72
C ASP A 286 5.74 6.35 -26.67
N ILE A 287 5.99 5.17 -26.07
CA ILE A 287 4.99 4.11 -25.88
C ILE A 287 4.36 4.25 -24.50
N GLU A 288 3.12 4.72 -24.47
CA GLU A 288 2.32 4.75 -23.23
C GLU A 288 1.64 3.40 -23.01
N GLU A 289 1.85 2.83 -21.81
CA GLU A 289 1.14 1.63 -21.38
C GLU A 289 -0.21 2.01 -20.76
N TYR A 290 -1.23 1.20 -21.01
CA TYR A 290 -2.59 1.47 -20.58
C TYR A 290 -3.17 0.32 -19.80
N GLN A 291 -4.13 0.64 -18.95
CA GLN A 291 -4.94 -0.30 -18.19
C GLN A 291 -6.42 0.06 -18.27
N GLU A 292 -7.27 -0.91 -17.96
CA GLU A 292 -8.72 -0.76 -17.92
C GLU A 292 -9.20 -0.75 -16.46
N LEU A 293 -9.45 0.43 -15.92
CA LEU A 293 -9.92 0.59 -14.54
C LEU A 293 -11.43 0.42 -14.47
N VAL A 294 -11.91 -0.32 -13.48
CA VAL A 294 -13.34 -0.52 -13.23
C VAL A 294 -13.89 0.68 -12.46
N ILE A 295 -14.93 1.32 -13.01
CA ILE A 295 -15.50 2.58 -12.51
C ILE A 295 -16.98 2.49 -12.14
N ALA A 296 -17.62 1.36 -12.42
CA ALA A 296 -18.94 1.00 -11.95
C ALA A 296 -19.13 -0.52 -12.03
N THR A 297 -20.07 -1.03 -11.24
CA THR A 297 -20.55 -2.42 -11.28
C THR A 297 -22.06 -2.43 -11.04
N SER A 298 -22.69 -3.60 -11.17
CA SER A 298 -24.11 -3.82 -10.84
C SER A 298 -24.53 -3.38 -9.43
N THR A 299 -23.60 -3.22 -8.49
CA THR A 299 -23.87 -2.80 -7.09
C THR A 299 -23.24 -1.46 -6.72
N MET A 300 -22.40 -0.88 -7.57
CA MET A 300 -21.79 0.43 -7.35
C MET A 300 -21.92 1.27 -8.60
N SER A 301 -22.80 2.28 -8.54
CA SER A 301 -22.99 3.23 -9.62
C SER A 301 -21.75 4.10 -9.85
N ARG A 302 -21.68 4.80 -10.98
CA ARG A 302 -20.62 5.78 -11.26
C ARG A 302 -20.54 6.86 -10.16
N GLU A 303 -21.66 7.38 -9.70
CA GLU A 303 -21.66 8.40 -8.63
C GLU A 303 -21.18 7.82 -7.29
N ASP A 304 -21.62 6.60 -6.95
CA ASP A 304 -21.15 5.92 -5.73
C ASP A 304 -19.66 5.58 -5.80
N TRP A 305 -19.13 5.27 -6.99
CA TRP A 305 -17.70 5.06 -7.19
C TRP A 305 -16.90 6.33 -6.86
N VAL A 306 -17.34 7.49 -7.36
CA VAL A 306 -16.72 8.80 -7.04
C VAL A 306 -16.76 9.04 -5.53
N LYS A 307 -17.92 8.85 -4.91
CA LYS A 307 -18.09 9.02 -3.46
C LYS A 307 -17.19 8.07 -2.67
N THR A 308 -17.08 6.81 -3.09
CA THR A 308 -16.27 5.77 -2.46
C THR A 308 -14.78 6.06 -2.60
N ARG A 309 -14.33 6.49 -3.79
CA ARG A 309 -12.92 6.83 -3.99
C ARG A 309 -12.52 8.08 -3.20
N SER A 310 -13.41 9.08 -3.13
CA SER A 310 -13.23 10.24 -2.25
C SER A 310 -13.18 9.86 -0.76
N LEU A 311 -14.00 8.90 -0.32
CA LEU A 311 -13.92 8.34 1.03
C LEU A 311 -12.55 7.73 1.30
N CYS A 312 -12.01 6.92 0.38
CA CYS A 312 -10.67 6.34 0.52
C CYS A 312 -9.59 7.40 0.69
N TYR A 313 -9.63 8.48 -0.10
CA TYR A 313 -8.70 9.61 0.05
C TYR A 313 -8.89 10.35 1.37
N MET A 314 -10.15 10.58 1.80
CA MET A 314 -10.45 11.23 3.08
C MET A 314 -9.91 10.42 4.26
N VAL A 315 -10.18 9.11 4.30
CA VAL A 315 -9.66 8.20 5.33
C VAL A 315 -8.13 8.15 5.28
N GLY A 316 -7.54 8.07 4.08
CA GLY A 316 -6.10 8.19 3.86
C GLY A 316 -5.54 9.44 4.53
N LEU A 317 -6.11 10.60 4.24
CA LEU A 317 -5.69 11.90 4.76
C LEU A 317 -5.85 12.02 6.28
N ILE A 318 -7.03 11.72 6.82
CA ILE A 318 -7.32 12.00 8.24
C ILE A 318 -6.78 10.93 9.18
N TYR A 319 -6.75 9.66 8.75
CA TYR A 319 -6.38 8.54 9.62
C TYR A 319 -4.99 8.00 9.32
N PHE A 320 -4.64 7.76 8.05
CA PHE A 320 -3.38 7.10 7.69
C PHE A 320 -2.22 8.06 7.45
N ASN A 321 -2.47 9.30 7.04
CA ASN A 321 -1.52 10.42 7.06
C ASN A 321 -1.49 11.09 8.45
N LYS A 322 -2.19 10.48 9.41
CA LYS A 322 -2.19 10.73 10.87
C LYS A 322 -2.70 12.11 11.31
N LEU A 323 -3.22 12.95 10.41
CA LEU A 323 -3.73 14.28 10.75
C LEU A 323 -4.71 14.28 11.94
N PHE A 324 -5.55 13.25 12.06
CA PHE A 324 -6.54 13.14 13.13
C PHE A 324 -6.58 11.74 13.77
N GLN A 325 -5.56 10.89 13.59
CA GLN A 325 -5.60 9.51 14.09
C GLN A 325 -5.80 9.41 15.60
N ILE A 326 -5.03 10.16 16.41
CA ILE A 326 -5.14 10.12 17.87
C ILE A 326 -6.56 10.54 18.33
N PRO A 327 -7.12 11.70 17.94
CA PRO A 327 -8.47 12.05 18.35
C PRO A 327 -9.53 11.10 17.78
N ILE A 328 -9.36 10.53 16.58
CA ILE A 328 -10.29 9.51 16.06
C ILE A 328 -10.26 8.24 16.93
N ILE A 329 -9.09 7.78 17.36
CA ILE A 329 -8.97 6.66 18.31
C ILE A 329 -9.65 7.00 19.64
N ILE A 330 -9.48 8.22 20.15
CA ILE A 330 -10.13 8.64 21.40
C ILE A 330 -11.66 8.71 21.25
N LEU A 331 -12.20 9.18 20.12
CA LEU A 331 -13.63 9.11 19.82
C LEU A 331 -14.15 7.66 19.89
N HIS A 332 -13.36 6.71 19.40
CA HIS A 332 -13.71 5.30 19.46
C HIS A 332 -13.61 4.72 20.88
N GLU A 333 -12.42 4.75 21.46
CA GLU A 333 -12.08 4.05 22.71
C GLU A 333 -12.72 4.67 23.95
N VAL A 334 -12.83 6.00 24.00
CA VAL A 334 -13.30 6.73 25.19
C VAL A 334 -14.78 7.07 25.09
N TYR A 335 -15.22 7.48 23.89
CA TYR A 335 -16.58 7.96 23.69
C TYR A 335 -17.51 6.92 23.04
N GLY A 336 -16.99 5.77 22.61
CA GLY A 336 -17.78 4.68 22.04
C GLY A 336 -18.35 4.97 20.65
N ILE A 337 -17.78 5.94 19.93
CA ILE A 337 -18.25 6.31 18.59
C ILE A 337 -17.61 5.36 17.57
N THR A 338 -18.41 4.76 16.71
CA THR A 338 -17.90 3.84 15.69
C THR A 338 -17.06 4.58 14.63
N TYR A 339 -16.00 3.93 14.12
CA TYR A 339 -15.21 4.50 13.01
C TYR A 339 -16.08 4.90 11.82
N ARG A 340 -17.11 4.10 11.51
CA ARG A 340 -18.12 4.42 10.50
C ARG A 340 -18.73 5.80 10.71
N LYS A 341 -19.30 6.06 11.89
CA LYS A 341 -19.92 7.37 12.21
C LYS A 341 -18.93 8.51 12.13
N ILE A 342 -17.68 8.26 12.53
CA ILE A 342 -16.62 9.27 12.45
C ILE A 342 -16.34 9.61 10.99
N PHE A 343 -16.13 8.63 10.12
CA PHE A 343 -15.84 8.87 8.71
C PHE A 343 -17.04 9.45 7.94
N GLU A 344 -18.27 9.02 8.24
CA GLU A 344 -19.49 9.65 7.72
C GLU A 344 -19.55 11.13 8.07
N MET A 345 -19.23 11.51 9.32
CA MET A 345 -19.16 12.92 9.72
C MET A 345 -18.19 13.73 8.86
N PHE A 346 -16.98 13.20 8.58
CA PHE A 346 -15.98 13.88 7.75
C PHE A 346 -16.35 13.93 6.26
N MET A 347 -17.21 13.03 5.77
CA MET A 347 -17.68 13.04 4.39
C MET A 347 -18.92 13.93 4.18
N GLU A 348 -19.81 14.01 5.17
CA GLU A 348 -21.12 14.66 5.00
C GLU A 348 -21.16 16.08 5.53
N HIS A 349 -20.60 16.33 6.74
CA HIS A 349 -20.70 17.64 7.38
C HIS A 349 -20.08 18.79 6.58
N PRO A 350 -18.94 18.62 5.86
CA PRO A 350 -18.37 19.69 5.05
C PRO A 350 -19.29 20.23 3.95
N ARG A 351 -20.28 19.45 3.51
CA ARG A 351 -21.30 19.89 2.54
C ARG A 351 -22.50 20.56 3.21
N GLN A 352 -22.75 20.26 4.47
CA GLN A 352 -23.94 20.71 5.21
C GLN A 352 -23.70 22.00 5.99
N SER A 353 -22.43 22.39 6.20
CA SER A 353 -22.06 23.53 7.03
C SER A 353 -21.05 24.44 6.34
N SER A 354 -21.36 25.74 6.29
CA SER A 354 -20.41 26.78 5.85
C SER A 354 -19.23 26.98 6.82
N GLN A 355 -19.22 26.28 7.96
CA GLN A 355 -18.17 26.36 8.98
C GLN A 355 -17.00 25.40 8.73
N SER A 356 -17.01 24.64 7.63
CA SER A 356 -15.94 23.69 7.29
C SER A 356 -15.28 23.93 5.92
N PRO A 357 -14.96 25.18 5.54
CA PRO A 357 -14.52 25.50 4.18
C PRO A 357 -13.20 24.82 3.74
N VAL A 358 -12.27 24.51 4.66
CA VAL A 358 -11.05 23.78 4.28
C VAL A 358 -11.38 22.33 3.96
N PHE A 359 -12.22 21.66 4.77
CA PHE A 359 -12.70 20.32 4.43
C PHE A 359 -13.57 20.30 3.17
N THR A 360 -14.41 21.31 2.95
CA THR A 360 -15.21 21.44 1.72
C THR A 360 -14.30 21.47 0.49
N GLU A 361 -13.23 22.29 0.53
CA GLU A 361 -12.23 22.40 -0.54
C GLU A 361 -11.48 21.08 -0.79
N ILE A 362 -11.09 20.37 0.27
CA ILE A 362 -10.42 19.06 0.16
C ILE A 362 -11.36 18.04 -0.47
N LEU A 363 -12.62 18.00 -0.04
CA LEU A 363 -13.61 17.07 -0.56
C LEU A 363 -13.97 17.39 -2.02
N ASP A 364 -14.07 18.68 -2.38
CA ASP A 364 -14.23 19.12 -3.77
C ASP A 364 -13.08 18.61 -4.64
N PHE A 365 -11.85 18.77 -4.18
CA PHE A 365 -10.67 18.25 -4.89
C PHE A 365 -10.73 16.72 -5.06
N PHE A 366 -11.07 15.96 -4.02
CA PHE A 366 -11.16 14.51 -4.12
C PHE A 366 -12.26 14.04 -5.06
N GLU A 367 -13.43 14.68 -5.03
CA GLU A 367 -14.54 14.35 -5.93
C GLU A 367 -14.23 14.74 -7.38
N GLU A 368 -13.66 15.92 -7.62
CA GLU A 368 -13.24 16.36 -8.95
C GLU A 368 -12.17 15.43 -9.52
N PHE A 369 -11.16 15.08 -8.71
CA PHE A 369 -10.09 14.17 -9.13
C PHE A 369 -10.64 12.77 -9.44
N SER A 370 -11.52 12.24 -8.59
CA SER A 370 -12.16 10.94 -8.82
C SER A 370 -13.03 10.96 -10.08
N ARG A 371 -13.83 12.02 -10.31
CA ARG A 371 -14.57 12.20 -11.58
C ARG A 371 -13.64 12.26 -12.77
N GLY A 372 -12.47 12.88 -12.62
CA GLY A 372 -11.43 12.92 -13.65
C GLY A 372 -10.94 11.51 -14.04
N ILE A 373 -10.63 10.66 -13.05
CA ILE A 373 -10.26 9.26 -13.30
C ILE A 373 -11.41 8.54 -14.01
N GLN A 374 -12.62 8.64 -13.46
CA GLN A 374 -13.80 7.98 -14.00
C GLN A 374 -14.12 8.37 -15.45
N ASN A 375 -13.80 9.61 -15.84
CA ASN A 375 -14.01 10.12 -17.19
C ASN A 375 -12.79 9.92 -18.11
N GLY A 376 -11.70 9.32 -17.61
CA GLY A 376 -10.46 9.11 -18.37
C GLY A 376 -9.69 10.40 -18.67
N THR A 377 -9.99 11.49 -17.95
CA THR A 377 -9.31 12.79 -18.12
C THR A 377 -8.18 12.99 -17.10
N GLN A 378 -8.05 12.09 -16.13
CA GLN A 378 -6.97 12.05 -15.16
C GLN A 378 -6.40 10.64 -15.04
N GLU A 379 -5.12 10.58 -14.70
CA GLU A 379 -4.41 9.38 -14.28
C GLU A 379 -4.76 9.03 -12.81
N GLU A 380 -4.31 7.87 -12.31
CA GLU A 380 -4.60 7.44 -10.93
C GLU A 380 -4.00 8.35 -9.84
N PHE A 381 -2.95 9.11 -10.18
CA PHE A 381 -2.20 9.95 -9.25
C PHE A 381 -2.14 11.40 -9.73
N PHE A 382 -2.12 12.34 -8.79
CA PHE A 382 -2.11 13.77 -9.08
C PHE A 382 -0.71 14.26 -9.41
N HIS A 383 -0.50 14.72 -10.65
CA HIS A 383 0.78 15.31 -11.03
C HIS A 383 0.95 16.74 -10.52
N SER A 384 1.99 16.98 -9.70
CA SER A 384 2.31 18.32 -9.22
C SER A 384 3.65 18.82 -9.77
N LYS A 385 3.60 19.74 -10.73
CA LYS A 385 4.79 20.48 -11.21
C LYS A 385 5.49 21.30 -10.12
N LYS A 386 4.77 21.64 -9.04
CA LYS A 386 5.26 22.47 -7.93
C LYS A 386 5.94 21.62 -6.85
N TYR A 387 5.49 20.38 -6.64
CA TYR A 387 5.94 19.53 -5.53
C TYR A 387 6.74 18.35 -6.09
N LEU A 388 8.05 18.55 -6.25
CA LEU A 388 9.00 17.58 -6.82
C LEU A 388 8.82 17.18 -8.30
N ASP A 389 7.78 17.66 -8.99
CA ASP A 389 7.46 17.29 -10.39
C ASP A 389 7.21 15.78 -10.55
N ILE A 390 6.42 15.23 -9.62
CA ILE A 390 6.04 13.82 -9.54
C ILE A 390 4.54 13.63 -9.36
N LEU A 391 4.11 12.37 -9.51
CA LEU A 391 2.75 11.89 -9.30
C LEU A 391 2.51 11.58 -7.82
N TRP A 392 1.60 12.31 -7.18
CA TRP A 392 1.26 12.15 -5.77
C TRP A 392 -0.07 11.43 -5.58
N PRO A 393 -0.19 10.53 -4.60
CA PRO A 393 -1.49 10.15 -4.07
C PRO A 393 -2.30 11.39 -3.65
N PRO A 394 -3.60 11.48 -4.00
CA PRO A 394 -4.39 12.67 -3.70
C PRO A 394 -4.44 13.05 -2.22
N ASP A 395 -4.44 12.08 -1.31
CA ASP A 395 -4.39 12.32 0.14
C ASP A 395 -3.06 12.94 0.58
N GLU A 396 -1.94 12.52 0.01
CA GLU A 396 -0.64 13.12 0.27
C GLU A 396 -0.54 14.53 -0.32
N TYR A 397 -1.02 14.72 -1.56
CA TYR A 397 -1.07 16.04 -2.18
C TYR A 397 -1.92 17.02 -1.36
N ALA A 398 -3.09 16.58 -0.88
CA ALA A 398 -3.94 17.39 -0.02
C ALA A 398 -3.23 17.76 1.29
N PHE A 399 -2.51 16.82 1.91
CA PHE A 399 -1.72 17.09 3.11
C PHE A 399 -0.62 18.14 2.85
N ILE A 400 0.14 18.00 1.75
CA ILE A 400 1.14 18.97 1.33
C ILE A 400 0.50 20.34 1.13
N LYS A 401 -0.61 20.42 0.39
CA LYS A 401 -1.32 21.66 0.06
C LYS A 401 -1.80 22.38 1.33
N VAL A 402 -2.41 21.67 2.27
CA VAL A 402 -2.83 22.25 3.57
C VAL A 402 -1.66 22.86 4.32
N CYS A 403 -0.50 22.20 4.33
CA CYS A 403 0.70 22.71 5.01
C CYS A 403 1.28 23.93 4.28
N GLN A 404 1.45 23.84 2.96
CA GLN A 404 1.98 24.91 2.12
C GLN A 404 1.14 26.19 2.16
N GLU A 405 -0.18 26.05 2.23
CA GLU A 405 -1.12 27.17 2.26
C GLU A 405 -1.42 27.67 3.68
N ASN A 406 -0.69 27.18 4.69
CA ASN A 406 -0.88 27.54 6.11
C ASN A 406 -2.31 27.30 6.62
N LYS A 407 -3.00 26.28 6.11
CA LYS A 407 -4.40 25.96 6.45
C LYS A 407 -4.53 24.98 7.61
N LEU A 408 -3.43 24.42 8.12
CA LEU A 408 -3.44 23.36 9.14
C LEU A 408 -4.18 23.77 10.43
N GLU A 409 -3.97 25.00 10.92
CA GLU A 409 -4.66 25.53 12.09
C GLU A 409 -6.18 25.54 11.92
N LYS A 410 -6.62 26.05 10.77
CA LYS A 410 -8.04 26.12 10.43
C LYS A 410 -8.64 24.73 10.25
N LEU A 411 -7.91 23.82 9.60
CA LEU A 411 -8.33 22.42 9.46
C LEU A 411 -8.57 21.76 10.83
N TYR A 412 -7.66 21.95 11.79
CA TYR A 412 -7.85 21.43 13.15
C TYR A 412 -9.04 22.05 13.89
N ALA A 413 -9.33 23.34 13.66
CA ALA A 413 -10.51 24.00 14.22
C ALA A 413 -11.82 23.42 13.63
N GLU A 414 -11.86 23.19 12.31
CA GLU A 414 -13.01 22.59 11.63
C GLU A 414 -13.23 21.13 12.09
N ALA A 415 -12.15 20.35 12.19
CA ALA A 415 -12.19 18.98 12.72
C ALA A 415 -12.70 18.95 14.16
N ARG A 416 -12.24 19.87 15.02
CA ARG A 416 -12.73 20.00 16.40
C ARG A 416 -14.24 20.19 16.44
N THR A 417 -14.80 21.06 15.59
CA THR A 417 -16.25 21.30 15.53
C THR A 417 -17.00 20.01 15.17
N MET A 418 -16.58 19.31 14.11
CA MET A 418 -17.19 18.05 13.68
C MET A 418 -17.11 16.96 14.77
N MET A 419 -15.96 16.81 15.40
CA MET A 419 -15.76 15.82 16.47
C MET A 419 -16.56 16.17 17.73
N MET A 420 -16.73 17.44 18.07
CA MET A 420 -17.59 17.88 19.16
C MET A 420 -19.07 17.55 18.92
N LEU A 421 -19.54 17.65 17.67
CA LEU A 421 -20.90 17.24 17.31
C LEU A 421 -21.12 15.74 17.54
N LEU A 422 -20.10 14.91 17.30
CA LEU A 422 -20.17 13.47 17.57
C LEU A 422 -20.20 13.14 19.07
N VAL A 423 -19.37 13.81 19.89
CA VAL A 423 -19.32 13.63 21.35
C VAL A 423 -20.63 14.10 22.01
N GLY A 424 -21.25 15.13 21.46
CA GLY A 424 -22.50 15.69 21.95
C GLY A 424 -22.33 16.54 23.23
N PRO A 425 -23.36 17.31 23.61
CA PRO A 425 -23.23 18.37 24.62
C PRO A 425 -23.16 17.87 26.07
N ARG A 426 -23.42 16.58 26.33
CA ARG A 426 -23.50 16.01 27.68
C ARG A 426 -22.22 15.33 28.16
N GLN A 427 -21.24 15.14 27.27
CA GLN A 427 -19.98 14.47 27.59
C GLN A 427 -18.86 15.47 27.84
N LEU A 428 -17.90 15.10 28.69
CA LEU A 428 -16.71 15.92 28.95
C LEU A 428 -15.84 15.97 27.69
N THR A 429 -15.55 17.17 27.20
CA THR A 429 -14.77 17.40 25.97
C THR A 429 -13.25 17.45 26.20
N GLY A 430 -12.82 17.42 27.47
CA GLY A 430 -11.40 17.46 27.86
C GLY A 430 -10.53 16.42 27.15
N PRO A 431 -10.90 15.12 27.16
CA PRO A 431 -10.13 14.08 26.47
C PRO A 431 -9.96 14.36 24.97
N LEU A 432 -11.03 14.79 24.29
CA LEU A 432 -10.98 15.16 22.88
C LEU A 432 -10.04 16.35 22.62
N PHE A 433 -10.07 17.37 23.46
CA PHE A 433 -9.20 18.55 23.30
C PHE A 433 -7.74 18.23 23.56
N ASP A 434 -7.44 17.40 24.57
CA ASP A 434 -6.09 16.90 24.81
C ASP A 434 -5.60 16.03 23.64
N ALA A 435 -6.47 15.22 23.04
CA ALA A 435 -6.15 14.41 21.87
C ALA A 435 -5.85 15.22 20.62
N LEU A 436 -6.66 16.25 20.33
CA LEU A 436 -6.41 17.19 19.22
C LEU A 436 -5.08 17.93 19.42
N LYS A 437 -4.82 18.41 20.64
CA LYS A 437 -3.58 19.10 21.00
C LYS A 437 -2.37 18.18 20.82
N LEU A 438 -2.44 16.97 21.38
CA LEU A 438 -1.36 15.98 21.27
C LEU A 438 -1.06 15.64 19.81
N ASN A 439 -2.09 15.33 19.01
CA ASN A 439 -1.86 14.95 17.61
C ASN A 439 -1.20 16.06 16.82
N LYS A 440 -1.75 17.28 16.92
CA LYS A 440 -1.21 18.45 16.25
C LYS A 440 0.26 18.72 16.61
N SER A 441 0.60 18.52 17.89
CA SER A 441 1.96 18.69 18.37
C SER A 441 2.90 17.57 17.91
N LEU A 442 2.39 16.40 17.52
CA LEU A 442 3.19 15.27 17.04
C LEU A 442 3.36 15.26 15.51
N ILE A 443 2.53 15.93 14.72
CA ILE A 443 2.68 15.95 13.26
C ILE A 443 4.07 16.50 12.87
N LYS A 444 4.79 15.74 12.04
CA LYS A 444 6.09 16.10 11.46
C LYS A 444 5.91 17.18 10.39
N LEU A 445 6.33 18.41 10.68
CA LEU A 445 6.27 19.54 9.76
C LEU A 445 7.68 20.05 9.43
N PRO A 446 7.89 20.72 8.29
CA PRO A 446 9.19 21.29 7.98
C PRO A 446 9.50 22.47 8.90
N PHE A 447 10.78 22.81 9.02
CA PHE A 447 11.26 23.97 9.79
C PHE A 447 10.95 23.93 11.30
N GLN A 448 10.76 22.73 11.86
CA GLN A 448 10.71 22.54 13.31
C GLN A 448 12.12 22.21 13.79
N ASP A 449 12.68 23.08 14.65
CA ASP A 449 14.08 23.02 15.09
C ASP A 449 14.21 23.07 16.63
N ASN A 450 13.10 23.04 17.34
CA ASN A 450 13.04 23.11 18.79
C ASN A 450 12.07 22.07 19.34
N ASP A 451 12.49 21.38 20.39
CA ASP A 451 11.63 20.49 21.16
C ASP A 451 10.44 21.25 21.74
N MET A 452 9.30 20.59 21.81
CA MET A 452 8.06 21.18 22.30
C MET A 452 7.62 20.52 23.60
N ARG A 453 7.34 21.31 24.64
CA ARG A 453 6.66 20.82 25.84
C ARG A 453 5.16 21.05 25.73
N ILE A 454 4.39 20.01 26.06
CA ILE A 454 2.93 20.10 26.16
C ILE A 454 2.46 19.51 27.49
N SER A 455 1.41 20.11 28.04
CA SER A 455 0.67 19.57 29.19
C SER A 455 -0.71 19.13 28.75
N LEU A 456 -1.12 17.95 29.18
CA LEU A 456 -2.44 17.35 28.96
C LEU A 456 -3.07 17.03 30.31
N SER A 457 -4.40 17.13 30.41
CA SER A 457 -5.16 16.79 31.62
C SER A 457 -5.61 15.33 31.67
N HIS A 458 -5.31 14.55 30.63
CA HIS A 458 -5.64 13.13 30.52
C HIS A 458 -4.49 12.33 29.92
N ASN A 459 -4.47 11.02 30.21
CA ASN A 459 -3.49 10.03 29.75
C ASN A 459 -3.66 9.60 28.28
N ILE A 460 -3.85 10.57 27.37
CA ILE A 460 -4.19 10.32 25.96
C ILE A 460 -3.09 9.55 25.23
N TRP A 461 -1.82 9.84 25.52
CA TRP A 461 -0.70 9.16 24.88
C TRP A 461 -0.68 7.67 25.22
N GLU A 462 -0.92 7.32 26.49
CA GLU A 462 -0.98 5.93 26.95
C GLU A 462 -2.16 5.20 26.32
N ILE A 463 -3.34 5.81 26.23
CA ILE A 463 -4.50 5.20 25.56
C ILE A 463 -4.14 4.90 24.10
N TYR A 464 -3.65 5.91 23.36
CA TYR A 464 -3.25 5.73 21.97
C TYR A 464 -2.25 4.59 21.79
N ARG A 465 -1.16 4.58 22.57
CA ARG A 465 -0.11 3.55 22.47
C ARG A 465 -0.60 2.14 22.80
N TYR A 466 -1.51 2.00 23.76
CA TYR A 466 -2.10 0.71 24.12
C TYR A 466 -3.05 0.23 23.03
N THR A 467 -3.90 1.11 22.49
CA THR A 467 -4.82 0.77 21.38
C THR A 467 -4.03 0.29 20.16
N LEU A 468 -2.91 0.95 19.83
CA LEU A 468 -2.03 0.52 18.72
C LEU A 468 -1.49 -0.91 18.85
N ILE A 469 -1.44 -1.50 20.05
CA ILE A 469 -1.00 -2.88 20.28
C ILE A 469 -2.15 -3.81 20.69
N GLY A 470 -3.39 -3.42 20.40
CA GLY A 470 -4.59 -4.22 20.71
C GLY A 470 -4.80 -4.40 22.21
N GLN A 471 -4.41 -3.42 23.02
CA GLN A 471 -4.65 -3.38 24.47
C GLN A 471 -5.52 -2.17 24.82
N THR A 472 -6.25 -2.28 25.93
CA THR A 472 -7.09 -1.19 26.44
C THR A 472 -6.42 -0.48 27.60
N LYS A 473 -6.68 0.82 27.73
CA LYS A 473 -6.23 1.63 28.86
C LYS A 473 -7.39 2.49 29.34
N GLN A 474 -7.63 2.50 30.65
CA GLN A 474 -8.65 3.37 31.24
C GLN A 474 -8.25 4.84 31.14
N LEU A 475 -9.21 5.69 30.81
CA LEU A 475 -9.07 7.14 30.88
C LEU A 475 -8.88 7.58 32.33
N LYS A 476 -7.89 8.44 32.55
CA LYS A 476 -7.61 9.09 33.84
C LYS A 476 -7.55 10.59 33.65
N PHE A 477 -8.04 11.31 34.65
CA PHE A 477 -7.87 12.75 34.78
C PHE A 477 -6.68 13.00 35.71
N GLU A 478 -5.52 13.22 35.13
CA GLU A 478 -4.26 13.48 35.84
C GLU A 478 -3.37 14.38 34.97
N ASP A 479 -2.55 15.23 35.59
CA ASP A 479 -1.68 16.15 34.84
C ASP A 479 -0.50 15.39 34.24
N HIS A 480 -0.41 15.38 32.91
CA HIS A 480 0.71 14.82 32.17
C HIS A 480 1.50 15.93 31.47
N SER A 481 2.83 15.83 31.54
CA SER A 481 3.74 16.70 30.80
C SER A 481 4.61 15.87 29.87
N TYR A 482 4.58 16.19 28.58
CA TYR A 482 5.37 15.53 27.55
C TYR A 482 6.35 16.51 26.93
N THR A 483 7.55 16.03 26.64
CA THR A 483 8.52 16.69 25.75
C THR A 483 8.52 15.94 24.44
N ILE A 484 8.20 16.64 23.35
CA ILE A 484 8.24 16.12 22.00
C ILE A 484 9.58 16.52 21.42
N ASP A 485 10.40 15.52 21.15
CA ASP A 485 11.65 15.65 20.41
C ASP A 485 11.32 15.96 18.95
N ARG A 486 11.72 17.17 18.53
CA ARG A 486 11.56 17.65 17.16
C ARG A 486 12.90 17.97 16.51
N THR A 487 14.00 17.60 17.17
CA THR A 487 15.35 17.98 16.77
C THR A 487 16.10 16.81 16.13
N ASN A 488 15.71 15.56 16.41
CA ASN A 488 16.31 14.38 15.80
C ASN A 488 15.85 14.09 14.35
N GLU A 489 14.62 14.47 13.99
CA GLU A 489 14.10 14.35 12.61
C GLU A 489 13.67 15.75 12.14
N THR A 490 14.47 16.38 11.28
CA THR A 490 14.21 17.75 10.81
C THR A 490 14.36 17.87 9.30
N TRP A 491 13.63 18.82 8.71
CA TRP A 491 13.67 19.13 7.28
C TRP A 491 13.87 20.62 7.10
N LYS A 492 14.94 20.99 6.38
CA LYS A 492 15.38 22.39 6.23
C LYS A 492 14.82 23.06 4.98
N SER A 493 14.14 22.30 4.13
CA SER A 493 13.42 22.81 2.96
C SER A 493 12.11 22.05 2.76
N TRP A 494 11.22 22.67 2.01
CA TRP A 494 9.98 22.02 1.58
C TRP A 494 10.24 20.76 0.74
N ASP A 495 11.19 20.82 -0.20
CA ASP A 495 11.51 19.67 -1.06
C ASP A 495 12.05 18.48 -0.26
N GLU A 496 12.90 18.76 0.75
CA GLU A 496 13.39 17.73 1.65
C GLU A 496 12.25 17.10 2.46
N TRP A 497 11.30 17.91 2.92
CA TRP A 497 10.12 17.41 3.65
C TRP A 497 9.18 16.61 2.75
N TYR A 498 8.92 17.05 1.52
CA TYR A 498 8.13 16.28 0.55
C TYR A 498 8.75 14.91 0.32
N GLN A 499 10.05 14.86 0.03
CA GLN A 499 10.73 13.63 -0.34
C GLN A 499 10.89 12.69 0.86
N LYS A 500 11.46 13.17 1.96
CA LYS A 500 11.87 12.30 3.07
C LYS A 500 10.78 12.04 4.09
N MET A 501 9.82 12.96 4.24
CA MET A 501 8.74 12.82 5.22
C MET A 501 7.46 12.35 4.54
N VAL A 502 6.94 13.10 3.55
CA VAL A 502 5.64 12.77 2.93
C VAL A 502 5.74 11.49 2.10
N TRP A 503 6.71 11.41 1.18
CA TRP A 503 6.88 10.25 0.29
C TRP A 503 7.49 9.05 1.04
N TRP A 504 8.73 9.14 1.53
CA TRP A 504 9.39 7.99 2.19
C TRP A 504 8.75 7.58 3.52
N GLY A 505 8.01 8.47 4.18
CA GLY A 505 7.30 8.15 5.42
C GLY A 505 5.95 7.47 5.21
N ASN A 506 5.40 7.54 3.99
CA ASN A 506 4.03 7.10 3.71
C ASN A 506 3.81 5.61 3.97
N ARG A 507 4.73 4.75 3.52
CA ARG A 507 4.57 3.29 3.55
C ARG A 507 4.40 2.75 4.98
N ARG A 508 5.08 3.39 5.94
CA ARG A 508 5.01 3.07 7.38
C ARG A 508 4.02 3.95 8.15
N GLY A 509 3.35 4.90 7.50
CA GLY A 509 2.49 5.89 8.15
C GLY A 509 3.24 6.76 9.16
N ALA A 510 4.53 7.03 8.92
CA ALA A 510 5.46 7.61 9.90
C ALA A 510 5.35 9.16 10.02
N TYR A 511 4.13 9.69 10.06
CA TYR A 511 3.84 11.14 10.05
C TYR A 511 3.89 11.82 11.44
N LEU A 512 4.02 11.05 12.52
CA LEU A 512 4.07 11.55 13.90
C LEU A 512 5.47 11.37 14.51
N TYR A 513 5.96 12.36 15.25
CA TYR A 513 7.15 12.21 16.11
C TYR A 513 6.94 11.09 17.14
N GLY A 514 8.02 10.41 17.53
CA GLY A 514 7.97 9.27 18.43
C GLY A 514 7.66 7.93 17.75
N ASN A 515 7.23 7.93 16.47
CA ASN A 515 7.31 6.77 15.60
C ASN A 515 8.67 6.80 14.89
N LYS A 516 9.58 5.89 15.28
CA LYS A 516 10.91 5.80 14.65
C LYS A 516 10.75 5.43 13.18
N ASN A 517 11.30 6.26 12.27
CA ASN A 517 11.60 5.85 10.90
C ASN A 517 13.10 5.53 10.78
N PRO A 518 13.52 4.27 10.94
CA PRO A 518 14.94 3.93 11.05
C PRO A 518 15.73 3.97 9.73
N HIS A 519 15.11 4.15 8.55
CA HIS A 519 15.80 3.93 7.26
C HIS A 519 15.38 4.92 6.16
N GLU A 520 16.32 5.29 5.28
CA GLU A 520 16.01 5.90 3.97
C GLU A 520 15.28 4.86 3.10
N GLU A 521 14.08 5.20 2.62
CA GLU A 521 13.36 4.33 1.69
C GLU A 521 13.86 4.60 0.27
N ILE A 522 14.61 3.65 -0.30
CA ILE A 522 14.76 3.59 -1.76
C ILE A 522 13.38 3.21 -2.28
N ALA A 523 12.73 4.14 -2.98
CA ALA A 523 11.45 3.89 -3.64
C ALA A 523 11.64 2.75 -4.66
N GLY A 524 11.18 1.56 -4.30
CA GLY A 524 10.97 0.45 -5.21
C GLY A 524 9.47 0.28 -5.42
N HIS A 525 9.08 0.03 -6.66
CA HIS A 525 7.69 -0.24 -7.02
C HIS A 525 7.14 -1.50 -6.32
N HIS A 526 5.81 -1.53 -6.20
CA HIS A 526 5.06 -2.76 -6.34
C HIS A 526 5.02 -3.14 -7.82
#